data_AF-A0A6G0WQL8-F1
#
_entry.id   AF-A0A6G0WQL8-F1
#
_cell.length_a   1.000
_cell.length_b   1.000
_cell.length_c   1.000
_cell.angle_alpha   90.00
_cell.angle_beta   90.00
_cell.angle_gamma   90.00
#
_symmetry.space_group_name_H-M   'P 1'
#
loop_
_entity.id
_entity.type
_entity.pdbx_description
1 polymer ?
#
loop_
_entity_poly.entity_id
_entity_poly.type
_entity_poly.pdbx_seq_one_letter_code
_entity_poly.pdbx_strand_id
1 'polypeptide(L)'
;MRLSVALALLAAAANAATIGDWNTCNQSTDTCYSTGWVCCVAPADTASGKTTCRPGGNVCAVQPIANWNTCQKGKDSCASSGWVCCVAPADTASGKATCRPGGNECAAPTIPDWATCNKATDKCSSTNWVCCVAPADTASGKTTCRPGGDQCAQTTAPIPDWATCQKGTDKCASTNWVWCVAPADVGSGKATCRPGGDQCASSTPTPSSGGGSGLARFLSADRFNQLFPSHKDIYTYDNMVKYSTEFEPFANSGNADSDKRELATFLAHTTHETGFLQFATEQYDPNHLPSYYPWVGRGALQLTGDYNYQGFAQAIGQDVKNQYWLVDSKQDLVWRSAFWWWHASGMHRIASQPNQFGLTINTINGGFECGSNPSNPDGQRCRIQYFKNYCQLFGIDPGSNLYC
;
A
#
# COMPACT_ATOMS: atom_id res chain seq x y z
N MET A 1 -33.88 -42.92 56.51
CA MET A 1 -35.03 -43.64 55.94
C MET A 1 -36.28 -42.80 56.18
N ARG A 2 -36.93 -42.32 55.09
CA ARG A 2 -38.31 -41.78 55.02
C ARG A 2 -38.57 -40.43 55.73
N LEU A 3 -39.45 -39.53 55.29
CA LEU A 3 -40.40 -39.49 54.19
C LEU A 3 -40.81 -38.02 53.92
N SER A 4 -41.16 -37.75 52.66
CA SER A 4 -41.81 -36.55 52.13
C SER A 4 -43.14 -36.20 52.82
N VAL A 5 -43.47 -34.90 52.90
CA VAL A 5 -44.86 -34.42 52.93
C VAL A 5 -44.98 -33.27 51.93
N ALA A 6 -45.71 -33.51 50.84
CA ALA A 6 -46.10 -32.50 49.87
C ALA A 6 -47.39 -31.82 50.35
N LEU A 7 -47.37 -30.49 50.46
CA LEU A 7 -48.54 -29.67 50.73
C LEU A 7 -49.08 -29.16 49.39
N ALA A 8 -50.27 -29.64 48.99
CA ALA A 8 -50.96 -29.19 47.79
C ALA A 8 -51.56 -27.79 48.03
N LEU A 9 -51.08 -26.77 47.30
CA LEU A 9 -51.79 -25.51 47.13
C LEU A 9 -52.85 -25.69 46.04
N LEU A 10 -54.13 -25.64 46.43
CA LEU A 10 -55.23 -25.38 45.51
C LEU A 10 -55.14 -23.92 45.03
N ALA A 11 -54.62 -23.71 43.82
CA ALA A 11 -54.86 -22.48 43.09
C ALA A 11 -56.27 -22.54 42.49
N ALA A 12 -57.13 -21.59 42.85
CA ALA A 12 -58.42 -21.41 42.23
C ALA A 12 -58.22 -21.17 40.74
N ALA A 13 -58.72 -22.06 39.88
CA ALA A 13 -58.80 -21.81 38.45
C ALA A 13 -59.72 -20.60 38.25
N ALA A 14 -59.15 -19.45 37.88
CA ALA A 14 -59.93 -18.36 37.31
C ALA A 14 -60.61 -18.93 36.06
N ASN A 15 -61.93 -18.94 36.04
CA ASN A 15 -62.69 -19.45 34.90
C ASN A 15 -62.30 -18.65 33.65
N ALA A 16 -61.69 -19.32 32.67
CA ALA A 16 -61.43 -18.76 31.36
C ALA A 16 -62.77 -18.31 30.76
N ALA A 17 -62.96 -17.00 30.61
CA ALA A 17 -64.17 -16.46 30.01
C ALA A 17 -64.02 -16.45 28.49
N THR A 18 -65.09 -16.84 27.79
CA THR A 18 -65.21 -16.55 26.35
C THR A 18 -65.72 -15.13 26.21
N ILE A 19 -64.85 -14.24 25.73
CA ILE A 19 -65.10 -12.82 25.61
C ILE A 19 -65.64 -12.51 24.21
N GLY A 20 -66.74 -11.76 24.16
CA GLY A 20 -67.31 -11.29 22.90
C GLY A 20 -66.31 -10.47 22.09
N ASP A 21 -66.37 -10.59 20.77
CA ASP A 21 -65.45 -9.90 19.87
C ASP A 21 -65.40 -8.39 20.13
N TRP A 22 -64.20 -7.79 19.99
CA TRP A 22 -63.88 -6.39 20.29
C TRP A 22 -63.92 -5.95 21.77
N ASN A 23 -64.32 -6.83 22.69
CA ASN A 23 -64.31 -6.51 24.12
C ASN A 23 -62.95 -6.74 24.77
N THR A 24 -62.73 -6.08 25.91
CA THR A 24 -61.51 -6.21 26.73
C THR A 24 -61.38 -7.65 27.23
N CYS A 25 -60.19 -8.22 27.08
CA CYS A 25 -59.87 -9.59 27.48
C CYS A 25 -58.54 -9.62 28.21
N ASN A 26 -58.31 -10.62 29.05
CA ASN A 26 -57.02 -10.91 29.65
C ASN A 26 -56.26 -11.92 28.79
N GLN A 27 -55.10 -11.49 28.25
CA GLN A 27 -54.33 -12.28 27.28
C GLN A 27 -53.79 -13.61 27.81
N SER A 28 -53.69 -13.79 29.14
CA SER A 28 -53.20 -15.03 29.74
C SER A 28 -54.30 -16.03 30.11
N THR A 29 -55.57 -15.62 30.15
CA THR A 29 -56.66 -16.46 30.66
C THR A 29 -57.89 -16.55 29.78
N ASP A 30 -58.17 -15.54 28.95
CA ASP A 30 -59.43 -15.43 28.22
C ASP A 30 -59.33 -15.96 26.79
N THR A 31 -60.45 -16.41 26.24
CA THR A 31 -60.57 -16.83 24.83
C THR A 31 -61.58 -15.96 24.09
N CYS A 32 -61.41 -15.76 22.79
CA CYS A 32 -62.32 -14.93 22.00
C CYS A 32 -63.46 -15.75 21.40
N TYR A 33 -64.64 -15.14 21.31
CA TYR A 33 -65.87 -15.81 20.87
C TYR A 33 -65.77 -16.37 19.45
N SER A 34 -65.30 -15.57 18.50
CA SER A 34 -65.14 -16.02 17.11
C SER A 34 -63.88 -16.87 16.90
N THR A 35 -64.00 -17.96 16.14
CA THR A 35 -62.85 -18.81 15.78
C THR A 35 -61.80 -18.02 14.99
N GLY A 36 -60.53 -18.15 15.38
CA GLY A 36 -59.42 -17.42 14.77
C GLY A 36 -59.15 -16.03 15.36
N TRP A 37 -59.99 -15.56 16.28
CA TRP A 37 -59.75 -14.33 17.01
C TRP A 37 -58.81 -14.57 18.20
N VAL A 38 -57.96 -13.59 18.47
CA VAL A 38 -56.95 -13.63 19.52
C VAL A 38 -57.11 -12.43 20.44
N CYS A 39 -56.86 -12.64 21.73
CA CYS A 39 -56.77 -11.55 22.70
C CYS A 39 -55.42 -10.86 22.48
N CYS A 40 -55.44 -9.63 21.96
CA CYS A 40 -54.22 -8.90 21.65
C CYS A 40 -54.39 -7.39 21.88
N VAL A 41 -53.27 -6.68 21.93
CA VAL A 41 -53.27 -5.20 21.97
C VAL A 41 -53.54 -4.70 20.56
N ALA A 42 -54.50 -3.79 20.39
CA ALA A 42 -54.71 -3.15 19.08
C ALA A 42 -53.68 -2.03 18.87
N PRO A 43 -53.32 -1.67 17.61
CA PRO A 43 -52.35 -0.61 17.35
C PRO A 43 -52.63 0.72 18.08
N ALA A 44 -53.90 1.11 18.18
CA ALA A 44 -54.33 2.33 18.90
C ALA A 44 -54.16 2.23 20.43
N ASP A 45 -54.15 1.02 20.98
CA ASP A 45 -54.11 0.77 22.42
C ASP A 45 -52.68 0.48 22.93
N THR A 46 -51.67 0.47 22.04
CA THR A 46 -50.26 0.14 22.35
C THR A 46 -49.70 0.93 23.54
N ALA A 47 -50.06 2.21 23.67
CA ALA A 47 -49.61 3.05 24.79
C ALA A 47 -50.25 2.66 26.13
N SER A 48 -51.48 2.14 26.10
CA SER A 48 -52.22 1.74 27.31
C SER A 48 -51.98 0.28 27.70
N GLY A 49 -51.46 -0.54 26.78
CA GLY A 49 -51.32 -1.98 26.95
C GLY A 49 -52.66 -2.73 27.00
N LYS A 50 -53.78 -2.06 26.71
CA LYS A 50 -55.12 -2.66 26.78
C LYS A 50 -55.29 -3.74 25.70
N THR A 51 -55.72 -4.91 26.13
CA THR A 51 -55.97 -6.07 25.27
C THR A 51 -57.47 -6.24 24.99
N THR A 52 -57.81 -6.57 23.75
CA THR A 52 -59.18 -6.81 23.28
C THR A 52 -59.20 -7.99 22.33
N CYS A 53 -60.34 -8.68 22.23
CA CYS A 53 -60.50 -9.76 21.27
C CYS A 53 -60.55 -9.22 19.84
N ARG A 54 -59.63 -9.64 18.96
CA ARG A 54 -59.48 -9.14 17.58
C ARG A 54 -59.27 -10.29 16.58
N PRO A 55 -59.51 -10.09 15.27
CA PRO A 55 -59.35 -11.13 14.24
C PRO A 55 -57.91 -11.66 14.01
N GLY A 56 -56.89 -11.13 14.71
CA GLY A 56 -55.48 -11.46 14.47
C GLY A 56 -54.85 -10.71 13.28
N GLY A 57 -53.55 -10.95 13.04
CA GLY A 57 -52.82 -10.30 11.95
C GLY A 57 -52.61 -8.79 12.17
N ASN A 58 -52.82 -7.97 11.14
CA ASN A 58 -52.49 -6.53 11.14
C ASN A 58 -53.34 -5.67 12.10
N VAL A 59 -54.37 -6.26 12.73
CA VAL A 59 -55.19 -5.61 13.77
C VAL A 59 -54.69 -5.87 15.19
N CYS A 60 -53.67 -6.72 15.35
CA CYS A 60 -52.90 -6.85 16.57
C CYS A 60 -51.57 -6.09 16.43
N ALA A 61 -51.25 -5.27 17.41
CA ALA A 61 -49.93 -4.66 17.53
C ALA A 61 -48.89 -5.78 17.68
N VAL A 62 -47.85 -5.74 16.84
CA VAL A 62 -46.69 -6.62 16.99
C VAL A 62 -45.97 -6.20 18.28
N GLN A 63 -45.68 -7.18 19.14
CA GLN A 63 -44.96 -6.89 20.38
C GLN A 63 -43.61 -6.23 20.06
N PRO A 64 -43.24 -5.15 20.75
CA PRO A 64 -41.97 -4.49 20.50
C PRO A 64 -40.78 -5.43 20.70
N ILE A 65 -39.81 -5.37 19.78
CA ILE A 65 -38.56 -6.12 19.86
C ILE A 65 -37.73 -5.58 21.03
N ALA A 66 -37.18 -6.49 21.83
CA ALA A 66 -36.31 -6.13 22.94
C ALA A 66 -35.11 -5.30 22.46
N ASN A 67 -34.70 -4.34 23.29
CA ASN A 67 -33.54 -3.49 23.02
C ASN A 67 -32.30 -4.35 22.70
N TRP A 68 -31.48 -3.88 21.75
CA TRP A 68 -30.29 -4.55 21.21
C TRP A 68 -30.51 -5.81 20.37
N ASN A 69 -31.74 -6.29 20.24
CA ASN A 69 -32.03 -7.44 19.38
C ASN A 69 -32.21 -7.03 17.91
N THR A 70 -31.99 -8.00 17.03
CA THR A 70 -32.17 -7.85 15.57
C THR A 70 -33.62 -7.50 15.25
N CYS A 71 -33.82 -6.54 14.36
CA CYS A 71 -35.13 -6.05 13.94
C CYS A 71 -35.16 -5.80 12.43
N GLN A 72 -36.35 -5.70 11.86
CA GLN A 72 -36.60 -5.36 10.46
C GLN A 72 -36.97 -3.88 10.34
N LYS A 73 -36.06 -3.10 9.73
CA LYS A 73 -36.23 -1.65 9.54
C LYS A 73 -37.53 -1.36 8.78
N GLY A 74 -38.38 -0.51 9.36
CA GLY A 74 -39.68 -0.13 8.78
C GLY A 74 -40.82 -1.12 9.05
N LYS A 75 -40.58 -2.22 9.76
CA LYS A 75 -41.61 -3.21 10.14
C LYS A 75 -41.73 -3.38 11.66
N ASP A 76 -40.61 -3.44 12.37
CA ASP A 76 -40.59 -3.70 13.81
C ASP A 76 -40.50 -2.41 14.64
N SER A 77 -41.16 -2.39 15.80
CA SER A 77 -41.02 -1.36 16.84
C SER A 77 -40.14 -1.85 17.99
N CYS A 78 -39.44 -0.94 18.68
CA CYS A 78 -38.53 -1.29 19.78
C CYS A 78 -39.17 -1.09 21.16
N ALA A 79 -38.76 -1.91 22.14
CA ALA A 79 -39.41 -2.01 23.45
C ALA A 79 -39.37 -0.75 24.30
N SER A 80 -38.33 0.07 24.18
CA SER A 80 -38.21 1.32 24.93
C SER A 80 -38.56 2.54 24.08
N SER A 81 -39.22 3.52 24.71
CA SER A 81 -39.48 4.83 24.08
C SER A 81 -38.16 5.50 23.68
N GLY A 82 -38.13 6.10 22.49
CA GLY A 82 -36.93 6.70 21.90
C GLY A 82 -35.98 5.70 21.23
N TRP A 83 -36.29 4.40 21.24
CA TRP A 83 -35.53 3.39 20.52
C TRP A 83 -36.10 3.17 19.12
N VAL A 84 -35.20 3.01 18.15
CA VAL A 84 -35.55 2.81 16.75
C VAL A 84 -34.82 1.60 16.18
N CYS A 85 -35.47 0.91 15.25
CA CYS A 85 -34.83 -0.15 14.48
C CYS A 85 -33.91 0.47 13.43
N CYS A 86 -32.60 0.40 13.63
CA CYS A 86 -31.62 1.01 12.75
C CYS A 86 -30.35 0.18 12.61
N VAL A 87 -29.57 0.47 11.56
CA VAL A 87 -28.25 -0.12 11.35
C VAL A 87 -27.24 0.69 12.15
N ALA A 88 -26.37 0.03 12.91
CA ALA A 88 -25.31 0.69 13.66
C ALA A 88 -24.19 1.17 12.73
N PRO A 89 -23.38 2.17 13.11
CA PRO A 89 -22.19 2.55 12.34
C PRO A 89 -21.26 1.37 12.02
N ALA A 90 -21.05 0.45 12.98
CA ALA A 90 -20.21 -0.74 12.81
C ALA A 90 -20.85 -1.84 11.93
N ASP A 91 -22.17 -1.83 11.78
CA ASP A 91 -22.93 -2.84 11.04
C ASP A 91 -23.28 -2.38 9.61
N THR A 92 -22.77 -1.21 9.18
CA THR A 92 -23.05 -0.64 7.84
C THR A 92 -22.65 -1.57 6.69
N ALA A 93 -21.57 -2.34 6.84
CA ALA A 93 -21.12 -3.30 5.85
C ALA A 93 -22.02 -4.55 5.75
N SER A 94 -22.63 -4.97 6.87
CA SER A 94 -23.51 -6.14 6.91
C SER A 94 -24.98 -5.81 6.69
N GLY A 95 -25.36 -4.53 6.83
CA GLY A 95 -26.74 -4.06 6.75
C GLY A 95 -27.62 -4.51 7.92
N LYS A 96 -27.04 -5.12 8.96
CA LYS A 96 -27.78 -5.68 10.10
C LYS A 96 -28.41 -4.56 10.93
N ALA A 97 -29.73 -4.61 11.10
CA ALA A 97 -30.48 -3.66 11.93
C ALA A 97 -30.78 -4.26 13.31
N THR A 98 -30.63 -3.44 14.35
CA THR A 98 -30.97 -3.78 15.73
C THR A 98 -31.72 -2.63 16.38
N CYS A 99 -32.53 -2.94 17.40
CA CYS A 99 -33.21 -1.91 18.19
C CYS A 99 -32.18 -1.14 19.03
N ARG A 100 -32.06 0.17 18.82
CA ARG A 100 -31.06 1.06 19.45
C ARG A 100 -31.67 2.36 19.97
N PRO A 101 -31.09 3.00 21.01
CA PRO A 101 -31.53 4.33 21.42
C PRO A 101 -31.18 5.29 20.29
N GLY A 102 -32.16 5.90 19.63
CA GLY A 102 -31.93 6.66 18.40
C GLY A 102 -30.86 7.77 18.52
N GLY A 103 -30.40 8.29 17.39
CA GLY A 103 -29.34 9.31 17.33
C GLY A 103 -28.00 8.72 16.91
N ASN A 104 -26.94 8.95 17.70
CA ASN A 104 -25.55 8.62 17.32
C ASN A 104 -25.26 7.10 17.24
N GLU A 105 -26.15 6.28 17.78
CA GLU A 105 -26.11 4.82 17.72
C GLU A 105 -26.64 4.26 16.39
N CYS A 106 -27.32 5.09 15.61
CA CYS A 106 -27.81 4.76 14.28
C CYS A 106 -26.90 5.39 13.22
N ALA A 107 -26.51 4.60 12.22
CA ALA A 107 -25.85 5.13 11.05
C ALA A 107 -26.76 6.15 10.35
N ALA A 108 -26.20 7.33 10.05
CA ALA A 108 -26.90 8.35 9.27
C ALA A 108 -27.33 7.78 7.91
N PRO A 109 -28.50 8.18 7.37
CA PRO A 109 -28.90 7.79 6.04
C PRO A 109 -27.85 8.26 5.03
N THR A 110 -27.48 7.39 4.10
CA THR A 110 -26.52 7.72 3.05
C THR A 110 -27.24 8.23 1.80
N ILE A 111 -26.61 9.16 1.09
CA ILE A 111 -27.08 9.73 -0.15
C ILE A 111 -26.62 8.86 -1.32
N PRO A 112 -27.51 8.48 -2.25
CA PRO A 112 -27.14 7.67 -3.41
C PRO A 112 -25.98 8.28 -4.19
N ASP A 113 -25.13 7.42 -4.73
CA ASP A 113 -24.04 7.84 -5.60
C ASP A 113 -24.56 8.68 -6.77
N TRP A 114 -23.83 9.74 -7.14
CA TRP A 114 -24.20 10.77 -8.11
C TRP A 114 -25.36 11.70 -7.73
N ALA A 115 -26.08 11.45 -6.63
CA ALA A 115 -27.13 12.35 -6.18
C ALA A 115 -26.56 13.64 -5.58
N THR A 116 -27.38 14.70 -5.59
CA THR A 116 -27.04 15.97 -4.94
C THR A 116 -26.96 15.76 -3.44
N CYS A 117 -25.95 16.34 -2.81
CA CYS A 117 -25.66 16.13 -1.39
C CYS A 117 -25.23 17.45 -0.75
N ASN A 118 -25.41 17.56 0.57
CA ASN A 118 -24.86 18.64 1.38
C ASN A 118 -23.52 18.22 1.99
N LYS A 119 -22.44 18.91 1.58
CA LYS A 119 -21.06 18.59 1.98
C LYS A 119 -20.83 18.59 3.50
N ALA A 120 -21.62 19.34 4.27
CA ALA A 120 -21.45 19.45 5.71
C ALA A 120 -22.11 18.31 6.49
N THR A 121 -23.18 17.70 5.95
CA THR A 121 -24.05 16.80 6.71
C THR A 121 -24.18 15.40 6.12
N ASP A 122 -23.98 15.26 4.81
CA ASP A 122 -24.37 14.06 4.09
C ASP A 122 -23.18 13.12 3.85
N LYS A 123 -23.43 11.81 3.96
CA LYS A 123 -22.48 10.76 3.60
C LYS A 123 -22.99 9.99 2.39
N CYS A 124 -22.10 9.62 1.47
CA CYS A 124 -22.49 8.90 0.25
C CYS A 124 -22.71 7.41 0.51
N SER A 125 -23.52 6.74 -0.33
CA SER A 125 -23.90 5.34 -0.16
C SER A 125 -22.73 4.38 -0.32
N SER A 126 -21.82 4.65 -1.26
CA SER A 126 -20.57 3.92 -1.37
C SER A 126 -19.52 4.43 -0.39
N THR A 127 -18.83 3.51 0.30
CA THR A 127 -17.86 3.80 1.38
C THR A 127 -16.72 4.72 0.97
N ASN A 128 -16.31 4.70 -0.29
CA ASN A 128 -15.19 5.51 -0.81
C ASN A 128 -15.64 6.78 -1.56
N TRP A 129 -16.92 7.13 -1.47
CA TRP A 129 -17.48 8.29 -2.16
C TRP A 129 -17.62 9.47 -1.22
N VAL A 130 -17.36 10.67 -1.74
CA VAL A 130 -17.37 11.93 -1.02
C VAL A 130 -18.36 12.89 -1.66
N CYS A 131 -19.04 13.67 -0.83
CA CYS A 131 -19.86 14.78 -1.30
C CYS A 131 -18.96 15.95 -1.71
N CYS A 132 -18.87 16.25 -3.00
CA CYS A 132 -17.98 17.29 -3.52
C CYS A 132 -18.57 18.04 -4.71
N VAL A 133 -18.01 19.22 -5.00
CA VAL A 133 -18.32 19.97 -6.23
C VAL A 133 -17.63 19.25 -7.39
N ALA A 134 -18.30 19.06 -8.51
CA ALA A 134 -17.66 18.47 -9.70
C ALA A 134 -16.82 19.52 -10.44
N PRO A 135 -15.77 19.13 -11.19
CA PRO A 135 -15.02 20.07 -12.04
C PRO A 135 -15.91 20.93 -12.94
N ALA A 136 -16.92 20.33 -13.56
CA ALA A 136 -17.90 21.03 -14.41
C ALA A 136 -18.85 21.97 -13.63
N ASP A 137 -19.04 21.71 -12.34
CA ASP A 137 -19.94 22.45 -11.46
C ASP A 137 -19.21 23.52 -10.64
N THR A 138 -17.92 23.77 -10.91
CA THR A 138 -17.11 24.75 -10.16
C THR A 138 -17.75 26.15 -10.17
N ALA A 139 -18.36 26.55 -11.30
CA ALA A 139 -19.02 27.84 -11.43
C ALA A 139 -20.37 27.91 -10.68
N SER A 140 -21.08 26.77 -10.55
CA SER A 140 -22.39 26.71 -9.88
C SER A 140 -22.27 26.39 -8.38
N GLY A 141 -21.14 25.83 -7.94
CA GLY A 141 -20.91 25.36 -6.58
C GLY A 141 -21.73 24.13 -6.19
N LYS A 142 -22.41 23.49 -7.15
CA LYS A 142 -23.29 22.35 -6.89
C LYS A 142 -22.49 21.13 -6.41
N THR A 143 -22.94 20.50 -5.34
CA THR A 143 -22.30 19.33 -4.73
C THR A 143 -23.07 18.04 -5.02
N THR A 144 -22.33 16.98 -5.35
CA THR A 144 -22.86 15.64 -5.64
C THR A 144 -21.96 14.56 -5.04
N CYS A 145 -22.53 13.41 -4.70
CA CYS A 145 -21.77 12.25 -4.22
C CYS A 145 -20.93 11.66 -5.36
N ARG A 146 -19.60 11.60 -5.20
CA ARG A 146 -18.64 11.18 -6.23
C ARG A 146 -17.51 10.31 -5.68
N PRO A 147 -16.78 9.55 -6.53
CA PRO A 147 -15.67 8.70 -6.09
C PRO A 147 -14.47 9.42 -5.44
N GLY A 148 -14.45 10.76 -5.42
CA GLY A 148 -13.29 11.54 -4.98
C GLY A 148 -12.28 11.82 -6.10
N GLY A 149 -11.10 12.32 -5.72
CA GLY A 149 -9.98 12.54 -6.65
C GLY A 149 -10.27 13.59 -7.73
N ASP A 150 -10.00 13.21 -8.98
CA ASP A 150 -10.16 14.05 -10.18
C ASP A 150 -11.62 14.39 -10.49
N GLN A 151 -12.57 13.65 -9.90
CA GLN A 151 -14.01 13.90 -10.01
C GLN A 151 -14.52 15.01 -9.09
N CYS A 152 -13.64 15.61 -8.27
CA CYS A 152 -13.97 16.72 -7.37
C CYS A 152 -13.18 18.00 -7.72
N ALA A 153 -13.90 19.10 -7.97
CA ALA A 153 -13.36 20.44 -8.13
C ALA A 153 -12.61 20.89 -6.87
N GLN A 154 -11.41 21.42 -7.10
CA GLN A 154 -10.58 22.02 -6.07
C GLN A 154 -11.01 23.48 -5.90
N THR A 155 -11.39 23.90 -4.69
CA THR A 155 -12.25 25.09 -4.45
C THR A 155 -11.53 26.34 -3.90
N THR A 156 -10.22 26.46 -4.01
CA THR A 156 -9.52 27.70 -3.62
C THR A 156 -9.04 28.47 -4.84
N ALA A 157 -9.37 29.77 -4.85
CA ALA A 157 -8.79 30.70 -5.81
C ALA A 157 -7.26 30.73 -5.65
N PRO A 158 -6.49 30.86 -6.75
CA PRO A 158 -5.04 30.80 -6.66
C PRO A 158 -4.46 31.93 -5.79
N ILE A 159 -3.66 31.57 -4.80
CA ILE A 159 -2.97 32.53 -3.92
C ILE A 159 -1.70 33.07 -4.59
N PRO A 160 -1.31 34.34 -4.37
CA PRO A 160 -0.14 34.94 -5.01
C PRO A 160 1.15 34.15 -4.77
N ASP A 161 2.04 34.17 -5.77
CA ASP A 161 3.36 33.58 -5.68
C ASP A 161 4.15 34.18 -4.47
N TRP A 162 4.89 33.34 -3.75
CA TRP A 162 5.56 33.62 -2.46
C TRP A 162 4.66 33.87 -1.24
N ALA A 163 3.33 33.90 -1.40
CA ALA A 163 2.43 34.04 -0.25
C ALA A 163 2.43 32.79 0.63
N THR A 164 2.14 32.99 1.91
CA THR A 164 1.97 31.87 2.87
C THR A 164 0.71 31.09 2.52
N CYS A 165 0.79 29.77 2.58
CA CYS A 165 -0.24 28.84 2.10
C CYS A 165 -0.53 27.74 3.11
N GLN A 166 -1.74 27.17 3.06
CA GLN A 166 -2.16 26.05 3.89
C GLN A 166 -1.97 24.72 3.15
N LYS A 167 -1.46 23.73 3.89
CA LYS A 167 -1.06 22.43 3.35
C LYS A 167 -2.27 21.66 2.81
N GLY A 168 -2.24 21.36 1.50
CA GLY A 168 -3.21 20.48 0.84
C GLY A 168 -4.53 21.16 0.45
N THR A 169 -4.65 22.48 0.62
CA THR A 169 -5.89 23.22 0.30
C THR A 169 -5.70 24.35 -0.71
N ASP A 170 -4.54 24.99 -0.78
CA ASP A 170 -4.34 26.19 -1.61
C ASP A 170 -3.63 25.88 -2.94
N LYS A 171 -4.03 26.55 -4.04
CA LYS A 171 -3.32 26.53 -5.35
C LYS A 171 -2.55 27.82 -5.56
N CYS A 172 -1.38 27.77 -6.18
CA CYS A 172 -0.57 28.96 -6.48
C CYS A 172 -1.06 29.68 -7.75
N ALA A 173 -0.90 31.01 -7.80
CA ALA A 173 -1.32 31.87 -8.90
C ALA A 173 -0.72 31.46 -10.24
N SER A 174 0.58 31.12 -10.24
CA SER A 174 1.26 30.57 -11.40
C SER A 174 1.07 29.05 -11.50
N THR A 175 0.73 28.54 -12.69
CA THR A 175 0.43 27.12 -12.93
C THR A 175 1.60 26.16 -12.66
N ASN A 176 2.83 26.67 -12.68
CA ASN A 176 4.06 25.88 -12.44
C ASN A 176 4.58 26.02 -11.00
N TRP A 177 3.79 26.63 -10.12
CA TRP A 177 4.15 26.86 -8.74
C TRP A 177 3.41 25.88 -7.84
N VAL A 178 4.13 25.39 -6.84
CA VAL A 178 3.66 24.41 -5.88
C VAL A 178 3.70 25.02 -4.48
N TRP A 179 2.75 24.60 -3.64
CA TRP A 179 2.81 24.91 -2.23
C TRP A 179 3.90 24.04 -1.59
N CYS A 180 4.83 24.64 -0.86
CA CYS A 180 5.83 23.86 -0.12
C CYS A 180 6.47 24.63 1.03
N VAL A 181 7.04 23.90 1.98
CA VAL A 181 7.87 24.46 3.06
C VAL A 181 9.25 24.73 2.49
N ALA A 182 9.81 25.91 2.69
CA ALA A 182 11.18 26.17 2.25
C ALA A 182 12.18 25.36 3.11
N PRO A 183 13.37 25.03 2.61
CA PRO A 183 14.42 24.40 3.43
C PRO A 183 14.74 25.18 4.73
N ALA A 184 14.73 26.52 4.67
CA ALA A 184 14.94 27.38 5.85
C ALA A 184 13.75 27.38 6.84
N ASP A 185 12.56 26.97 6.38
CA ASP A 185 11.32 27.02 7.15
C ASP A 185 10.90 25.64 7.70
N VAL A 186 11.74 24.60 7.53
CA VAL A 186 11.48 23.25 8.05
C VAL A 186 11.27 23.25 9.56
N GLY A 187 12.03 24.07 10.29
CA GLY A 187 11.90 24.21 11.75
C GLY A 187 10.65 24.97 12.20
N SER A 188 10.04 25.79 11.33
CA SER A 188 8.83 26.58 11.63
C SER A 188 7.55 25.98 11.06
N GLY A 189 7.66 25.03 10.11
CA GLY A 189 6.53 24.39 9.43
C GLY A 189 5.78 25.32 8.47
N LYS A 190 6.31 26.51 8.19
CA LYS A 190 5.66 27.53 7.36
C LYS A 190 5.77 27.16 5.87
N ALA A 191 4.63 27.10 5.18
CA ALA A 191 4.58 26.81 3.74
C ALA A 191 4.25 28.06 2.93
N THR A 192 4.85 28.19 1.74
CA THR A 192 4.63 29.29 0.80
C THR A 192 4.51 28.77 -0.64
N CYS A 193 3.84 29.51 -1.51
CA CYS A 193 3.84 29.21 -2.95
C CYS A 193 5.21 29.48 -3.57
N ARG A 194 5.80 28.47 -4.23
CA ARG A 194 7.16 28.52 -4.80
C ARG A 194 7.21 27.88 -6.20
N PRO A 195 8.18 28.23 -7.05
CA PRO A 195 8.37 27.54 -8.33
C PRO A 195 8.67 26.06 -8.03
N GLY A 196 7.97 25.12 -8.69
CA GLY A 196 8.20 23.69 -8.49
C GLY A 196 9.67 23.32 -8.76
N GLY A 197 10.37 22.77 -7.76
CA GLY A 197 11.80 22.47 -7.85
C GLY A 197 12.53 22.44 -6.50
N ASP A 198 13.76 22.95 -6.49
CA ASP A 198 14.72 22.95 -5.37
C ASP A 198 14.35 23.86 -4.19
N GLN A 199 13.30 24.68 -4.34
CA GLN A 199 12.86 25.63 -3.33
C GLN A 199 11.94 25.03 -2.26
N CYS A 200 11.68 23.71 -2.35
CA CYS A 200 10.74 22.97 -1.52
C CYS A 200 11.43 21.88 -0.69
N ALA A 201 11.19 21.86 0.62
CA ALA A 201 11.59 20.79 1.52
C ALA A 201 10.71 19.56 1.28
N SER A 202 11.31 18.45 0.83
CA SER A 202 10.59 17.23 0.45
C SER A 202 10.28 16.33 1.66
N SER A 203 9.05 15.82 1.75
CA SER A 203 8.60 14.81 2.73
C SER A 203 8.39 13.41 2.12
N THR A 204 9.09 13.06 1.04
CA THR A 204 9.37 11.65 0.64
C THR A 204 10.68 11.64 -0.18
N PRO A 205 11.66 10.78 0.13
CA PRO A 205 13.04 11.02 -0.29
C PRO A 205 13.24 10.66 -1.77
N THR A 206 13.49 11.67 -2.59
CA THR A 206 14.20 11.57 -3.88
C THR A 206 15.39 12.52 -3.81
N PRO A 207 16.49 12.18 -4.51
CA PRO A 207 17.84 12.22 -3.99
C PRO A 207 18.28 13.66 -3.78
N SER A 208 18.98 13.88 -2.68
CA SER A 208 19.88 15.02 -2.60
C SER A 208 20.80 14.97 -3.82
N SER A 209 20.78 16.03 -4.61
CA SER A 209 22.01 16.48 -5.24
C SER A 209 22.92 16.99 -4.13
N GLY A 210 23.40 16.08 -3.27
CA GLY A 210 24.62 16.31 -2.53
C GLY A 210 25.72 16.47 -3.57
N GLY A 211 26.66 17.39 -3.33
CA GLY A 211 27.75 17.70 -4.25
C GLY A 211 28.78 16.58 -4.43
N GLY A 212 28.32 15.35 -4.72
CA GLY A 212 29.13 14.20 -5.10
C GLY A 212 29.38 14.17 -6.61
N SER A 213 30.53 13.64 -7.00
CA SER A 213 30.89 13.32 -8.38
C SER A 213 30.60 11.85 -8.71
N GLY A 214 30.57 11.49 -9.99
CA GLY A 214 30.33 10.11 -10.43
C GLY A 214 28.98 9.54 -10.00
N LEU A 215 28.95 8.24 -9.65
CA LEU A 215 27.71 7.53 -9.31
C LEU A 215 26.95 8.12 -8.12
N ALA A 216 27.64 8.81 -7.20
CA ALA A 216 27.03 9.39 -6.01
C ALA A 216 26.01 10.49 -6.34
N ARG A 217 26.05 11.05 -7.56
CA ARG A 217 25.04 11.96 -8.11
C ARG A 217 23.66 11.31 -8.23
N PHE A 218 23.60 9.99 -8.38
CA PHE A 218 22.38 9.25 -8.70
C PHE A 218 21.98 8.25 -7.61
N LEU A 219 22.93 7.83 -6.77
CA LEU A 219 22.68 6.89 -5.69
C LEU A 219 23.38 7.37 -4.42
N SER A 220 22.61 7.81 -3.43
CA SER A 220 23.09 8.14 -2.07
C SER A 220 23.29 6.89 -1.21
N ALA A 221 24.07 6.98 -0.13
CA ALA A 221 24.25 5.93 0.87
C ALA A 221 22.91 5.42 1.45
N ASP A 222 22.01 6.32 1.83
CA ASP A 222 20.68 5.94 2.35
C ASP A 222 19.89 5.11 1.35
N ARG A 223 19.95 5.50 0.07
CA ARG A 223 19.29 4.78 -1.01
C ARG A 223 19.94 3.43 -1.27
N PHE A 224 21.27 3.33 -1.21
CA PHE A 224 21.98 2.06 -1.29
C PHE A 224 21.51 1.11 -0.18
N ASN A 225 21.44 1.57 1.07
CA ASN A 225 20.95 0.77 2.20
C ASN A 225 19.48 0.35 2.06
N GLN A 226 18.64 1.20 1.46
CA GLN A 226 17.25 0.85 1.16
C GLN A 226 17.12 -0.20 0.05
N LEU A 227 18.02 -0.17 -0.95
CA LEU A 227 18.02 -1.14 -2.05
C LEU A 227 18.58 -2.49 -1.62
N PHE A 228 19.53 -2.50 -0.68
CA PHE A 228 20.20 -3.69 -0.20
C PHE A 228 20.13 -3.80 1.33
N PRO A 229 18.94 -3.89 1.94
CA PRO A 229 18.78 -3.82 3.40
C PRO A 229 19.43 -4.98 4.18
N SER A 230 19.85 -6.03 3.47
CA SER A 230 20.51 -7.20 4.04
C SER A 230 21.90 -7.45 3.42
N HIS A 231 22.52 -6.43 2.81
CA HIS A 231 23.87 -6.58 2.27
C HIS A 231 24.86 -6.96 3.38
N LYS A 232 25.87 -7.77 3.05
CA LYS A 232 26.96 -8.04 4.00
C LYS A 232 27.75 -6.76 4.31
N ASP A 233 28.31 -6.67 5.53
CA ASP A 233 29.14 -5.53 5.98
C ASP A 233 30.38 -5.27 5.11
N ILE A 234 30.81 -6.27 4.33
CA ILE A 234 31.94 -6.10 3.40
C ILE A 234 31.58 -5.20 2.21
N TYR A 235 30.29 -5.09 1.85
CA TYR A 235 29.81 -4.27 0.74
C TYR A 235 29.47 -2.85 1.22
N THR A 236 30.50 -2.03 1.44
CA THR A 236 30.27 -0.66 1.91
C THR A 236 30.02 0.29 0.74
N TYR A 237 29.07 1.22 0.92
CA TYR A 237 28.78 2.26 -0.08
C TYR A 237 29.99 3.17 -0.33
N ASP A 238 30.72 3.54 0.72
CA ASP A 238 31.89 4.42 0.60
C ASP A 238 32.98 3.81 -0.29
N ASN A 239 33.22 2.50 -0.19
CA ASN A 239 34.16 1.83 -1.08
C ASN A 239 33.59 1.67 -2.49
N MET A 240 32.28 1.44 -2.65
CA MET A 240 31.65 1.46 -3.97
C MET A 240 31.90 2.81 -4.68
N VAL A 241 31.66 3.93 -4.00
CA VAL A 241 31.93 5.28 -4.55
C VAL A 241 33.42 5.47 -4.82
N LYS A 242 34.29 5.17 -3.85
CA LYS A 242 35.74 5.34 -3.96
C LYS A 242 36.34 4.58 -5.14
N TYR A 243 35.97 3.31 -5.31
CA TYR A 243 36.57 2.45 -6.34
C TYR A 243 35.94 2.63 -7.72
N SER A 244 34.77 3.27 -7.81
CA SER A 244 34.14 3.62 -9.10
C SER A 244 34.95 4.59 -9.96
N THR A 245 35.92 5.28 -9.37
CA THR A 245 36.76 6.26 -10.09
C THR A 245 38.17 5.75 -10.41
N GLU A 246 38.52 4.52 -10.04
CA GLU A 246 39.91 4.06 -10.09
C GLU A 246 40.40 3.70 -11.50
N PHE A 247 39.57 3.05 -12.32
CA PHE A 247 39.98 2.56 -13.64
C PHE A 247 39.58 3.54 -14.74
N GLU A 248 38.28 3.61 -15.03
CA GLU A 248 37.65 4.59 -15.91
C GLU A 248 36.49 5.21 -15.13
N PRO A 249 36.30 6.54 -15.14
CA PRO A 249 35.26 7.18 -14.35
C PRO A 249 33.85 6.64 -14.67
N PHE A 250 33.38 5.74 -13.82
CA PHE A 250 32.10 5.07 -13.95
C PHE A 250 30.94 6.04 -13.68
N ALA A 251 29.89 5.98 -14.50
CA ALA A 251 28.72 6.87 -14.41
C ALA A 251 29.10 8.36 -14.30
N ASN A 252 30.11 8.77 -15.08
CA ASN A 252 30.68 10.11 -15.02
C ASN A 252 31.08 10.66 -16.41
N SER A 253 30.32 10.30 -17.45
CA SER A 253 30.55 10.74 -18.83
C SER A 253 30.14 12.20 -19.09
N GLY A 254 29.32 12.77 -18.20
CA GLY A 254 28.70 14.08 -18.38
C GLY A 254 27.33 14.02 -19.06
N ASN A 255 26.92 12.85 -19.59
CA ASN A 255 25.56 12.61 -20.04
C ASN A 255 24.78 11.88 -18.93
N ALA A 256 23.81 12.57 -18.32
CA ALA A 256 23.07 12.04 -17.18
C ALA A 256 22.28 10.76 -17.48
N ASP A 257 21.72 10.61 -18.69
CA ASP A 257 20.95 9.41 -19.05
C ASP A 257 21.87 8.20 -19.27
N SER A 258 23.02 8.41 -19.93
CA SER A 258 24.04 7.38 -20.07
C SER A 258 24.65 6.98 -18.73
N ASP A 259 24.93 7.95 -17.86
CA ASP A 259 25.51 7.70 -16.54
C ASP A 259 24.54 6.89 -15.65
N LYS A 260 23.25 7.27 -15.62
CA LYS A 260 22.21 6.54 -14.90
C LYS A 260 22.00 5.14 -15.48
N ARG A 261 22.09 4.98 -16.81
CA ARG A 261 21.93 3.69 -17.48
C ARG A 261 23.07 2.74 -17.16
N GLU A 262 24.30 3.24 -17.15
CA GLU A 262 25.46 2.46 -16.75
C GLU A 262 25.31 1.99 -15.28
N LEU A 263 24.93 2.91 -14.38
CA LEU A 263 24.67 2.58 -12.98
C LEU A 263 23.53 1.56 -12.81
N ALA A 264 22.42 1.73 -13.53
CA ALA A 264 21.30 0.77 -13.51
C ALA A 264 21.74 -0.63 -13.98
N THR A 265 22.54 -0.69 -15.04
CA THR A 265 23.05 -1.94 -15.60
C THR A 265 23.97 -2.63 -14.60
N PHE A 266 24.93 -1.90 -14.02
CA PHE A 266 25.85 -2.42 -13.02
C PHE A 266 25.10 -2.97 -11.80
N LEU A 267 24.18 -2.19 -11.22
CA LEU A 267 23.40 -2.63 -10.07
C LEU A 267 22.52 -3.84 -10.39
N ALA A 268 21.95 -3.93 -11.60
CA ALA A 268 21.16 -5.08 -12.02
C ALA A 268 21.98 -6.38 -12.04
N HIS A 269 23.18 -6.33 -12.61
CA HIS A 269 24.07 -7.49 -12.62
C HIS A 269 24.58 -7.80 -11.22
N THR A 270 25.08 -6.83 -10.46
CA THR A 270 25.52 -7.04 -9.09
C THR A 270 24.43 -7.67 -8.22
N THR A 271 23.19 -7.20 -8.34
CA THR A 271 22.04 -7.77 -7.62
C THR A 271 21.84 -9.24 -7.95
N HIS A 272 21.91 -9.59 -9.24
CA HIS A 272 21.77 -10.96 -9.69
C HIS A 272 22.92 -11.85 -9.22
N GLU A 273 24.17 -11.41 -9.42
CA GLU A 273 25.38 -12.17 -9.09
C GLU A 273 25.51 -12.48 -7.59
N THR A 274 25.02 -11.60 -6.75
CA THR A 274 25.29 -11.66 -5.30
C THR A 274 24.04 -11.94 -4.46
N GLY A 275 22.87 -12.10 -5.08
CA GLY A 275 21.60 -12.21 -4.38
C GLY A 275 21.33 -10.99 -3.48
N PHE A 276 21.34 -9.79 -4.07
CA PHE A 276 21.21 -8.51 -3.33
C PHE A 276 22.33 -8.27 -2.31
N LEU A 277 23.59 -8.52 -2.71
CA LEU A 277 24.79 -8.34 -1.89
C LEU A 277 24.85 -9.23 -0.64
N GLN A 278 24.11 -10.34 -0.63
CA GLN A 278 24.10 -11.31 0.47
C GLN A 278 25.17 -12.39 0.31
N PHE A 279 25.71 -12.59 -0.89
CA PHE A 279 26.72 -13.59 -1.19
C PHE A 279 27.95 -12.96 -1.83
N ALA A 280 29.09 -13.17 -1.17
CA ALA A 280 30.39 -12.66 -1.62
C ALA A 280 31.24 -13.70 -2.34
N THR A 281 30.86 -14.97 -2.23
CA THR A 281 31.51 -16.11 -2.84
C THR A 281 30.43 -16.97 -3.46
N GLU A 282 30.71 -17.52 -4.63
CA GLU A 282 29.89 -18.52 -5.31
C GLU A 282 29.56 -19.68 -4.35
N GLN A 283 28.32 -20.16 -4.41
CA GLN A 283 27.91 -21.35 -3.67
C GLN A 283 28.20 -22.60 -4.51
N TYR A 284 29.02 -23.52 -3.98
CA TYR A 284 29.38 -24.76 -4.64
C TYR A 284 29.40 -25.93 -3.64
N ASP A 285 29.28 -27.16 -4.14
CA ASP A 285 29.40 -28.38 -3.32
C ASP A 285 30.88 -28.62 -2.99
N PRO A 286 31.28 -28.63 -1.70
CA PRO A 286 32.67 -28.87 -1.32
C PRO A 286 33.18 -30.28 -1.69
N ASN A 287 32.30 -31.23 -1.95
CA ASN A 287 32.67 -32.59 -2.40
C ASN A 287 32.83 -32.69 -3.93
N HIS A 288 32.36 -31.69 -4.68
CA HIS A 288 32.42 -31.64 -6.13
C HIS A 288 32.86 -30.24 -6.57
N LEU A 289 34.16 -29.97 -6.42
CA LEU A 289 34.71 -28.66 -6.74
C LEU A 289 34.57 -28.35 -8.25
N PRO A 290 34.23 -27.11 -8.61
CA PRO A 290 34.21 -26.69 -10.00
C PRO A 290 35.60 -26.79 -10.63
N SER A 291 35.66 -27.00 -11.95
CA SER A 291 36.93 -27.17 -12.68
C SER A 291 37.87 -25.96 -12.61
N TYR A 292 37.34 -24.79 -12.30
CA TYR A 292 38.06 -23.53 -12.12
C TYR A 292 38.44 -23.23 -10.66
N TYR A 293 38.20 -24.16 -9.72
CA TYR A 293 38.68 -24.01 -8.35
C TYR A 293 40.21 -23.85 -8.32
N PRO A 294 40.79 -22.93 -7.52
CA PRO A 294 40.17 -22.11 -6.46
C PRO A 294 39.57 -20.78 -6.91
N TRP A 295 39.61 -20.44 -8.20
CA TRP A 295 39.16 -19.16 -8.76
C TRP A 295 37.66 -19.12 -9.04
N VAL A 296 36.87 -19.58 -8.06
CA VAL A 296 35.40 -19.44 -8.05
C VAL A 296 34.96 -17.99 -7.98
N GLY A 297 33.68 -17.73 -8.26
CA GLY A 297 33.10 -16.39 -8.22
C GLY A 297 33.28 -15.70 -6.87
N ARG A 298 33.82 -14.46 -6.87
CA ARG A 298 33.94 -13.62 -5.67
C ARG A 298 33.63 -12.14 -5.91
N GLY A 299 33.23 -11.44 -4.86
CA GLY A 299 33.02 -9.99 -4.87
C GLY A 299 31.68 -9.58 -5.50
N ALA A 300 31.57 -8.30 -5.87
CA ALA A 300 30.30 -7.66 -6.26
C ALA A 300 29.82 -8.00 -7.70
N LEU A 301 30.67 -8.62 -8.52
CA LEU A 301 30.32 -9.15 -9.84
C LEU A 301 30.83 -10.58 -10.05
N GLN A 302 31.06 -11.32 -8.96
CA GLN A 302 31.49 -12.72 -8.99
C GLN A 302 32.67 -12.97 -9.95
N LEU A 303 33.79 -12.27 -9.72
CA LEU A 303 35.05 -12.45 -10.45
C LEU A 303 35.43 -13.94 -10.45
N THR A 304 35.50 -14.54 -11.63
CA THR A 304 35.64 -16.00 -11.81
C THR A 304 36.73 -16.33 -12.82
N GLY A 305 37.49 -17.39 -12.58
CA GLY A 305 38.49 -17.93 -13.51
C GLY A 305 39.90 -17.36 -13.31
N ASP A 306 40.89 -18.22 -13.52
CA ASP A 306 42.31 -17.92 -13.31
C ASP A 306 42.79 -16.67 -14.07
N TYR A 307 42.37 -16.52 -15.33
CA TYR A 307 42.68 -15.38 -16.18
C TYR A 307 42.22 -14.05 -15.56
N ASN A 308 41.00 -14.01 -15.01
CA ASN A 308 40.43 -12.81 -14.43
C ASN A 308 41.11 -12.44 -13.10
N TYR A 309 41.40 -13.43 -12.25
CA TYR A 309 42.17 -13.18 -11.02
C TYR A 309 43.60 -12.72 -11.32
N GLN A 310 44.25 -13.29 -12.35
CA GLN A 310 45.57 -12.86 -12.80
C GLN A 310 45.52 -11.40 -13.31
N GLY A 311 44.55 -11.07 -14.16
CA GLY A 311 44.39 -9.72 -14.70
C GLY A 311 44.10 -8.68 -13.61
N PHE A 312 43.22 -9.02 -12.66
CA PHE A 312 42.93 -8.13 -11.54
C PHE A 312 44.15 -7.92 -10.65
N ALA A 313 44.87 -9.00 -10.30
CA ALA A 313 46.10 -8.95 -9.51
C ALA A 313 47.16 -8.03 -10.12
N GLN A 314 47.35 -8.12 -11.44
CA GLN A 314 48.26 -7.26 -12.18
C GLN A 314 47.81 -5.79 -12.15
N ALA A 315 46.52 -5.53 -12.36
CA ALA A 315 45.99 -4.17 -12.41
C ALA A 315 46.13 -3.42 -11.09
N ILE A 316 46.01 -4.13 -9.95
CA ILE A 316 46.09 -3.51 -8.62
C ILE A 316 47.46 -3.63 -7.95
N GLY A 317 48.40 -4.37 -8.56
CA GLY A 317 49.73 -4.62 -7.99
C GLY A 317 49.71 -5.45 -6.70
N GLN A 318 48.71 -6.31 -6.51
CA GLN A 318 48.52 -7.12 -5.31
C GLN A 318 48.27 -8.59 -5.68
N ASP A 319 48.86 -9.53 -4.93
CA ASP A 319 48.74 -10.97 -5.22
C ASP A 319 47.39 -11.57 -4.77
N VAL A 320 46.29 -11.07 -5.34
CA VAL A 320 44.95 -11.63 -5.11
C VAL A 320 44.71 -12.92 -5.90
N LYS A 321 45.63 -13.33 -6.80
CA LYS A 321 45.52 -14.63 -7.48
C LYS A 321 45.86 -15.78 -6.55
N ASN A 322 46.93 -15.66 -5.78
CA ASN A 322 47.32 -16.67 -4.79
C ASN A 322 46.64 -16.41 -3.43
N GLN A 323 46.10 -15.21 -3.21
CA GLN A 323 45.29 -14.84 -2.05
C GLN A 323 43.83 -14.58 -2.45
N TYR A 324 43.25 -15.50 -3.23
CA TYR A 324 41.92 -15.35 -3.86
C TYR A 324 40.77 -15.04 -2.88
N TRP A 325 40.85 -15.54 -1.65
CA TRP A 325 39.87 -15.26 -0.59
C TRP A 325 39.84 -13.78 -0.18
N LEU A 326 40.85 -12.97 -0.53
CA LEU A 326 40.80 -11.54 -0.24
C LEU A 326 39.68 -10.83 -1.01
N VAL A 327 39.29 -11.34 -2.18
CA VAL A 327 38.24 -10.73 -3.03
C VAL A 327 36.85 -10.86 -2.42
N ASP A 328 36.61 -11.84 -1.52
CA ASP A 328 35.33 -12.02 -0.82
C ASP A 328 35.34 -11.62 0.67
N SER A 329 36.49 -11.16 1.19
CA SER A 329 36.65 -10.84 2.62
C SER A 329 37.13 -9.42 2.91
N LYS A 330 37.63 -8.69 1.90
CA LYS A 330 38.12 -7.32 2.06
C LYS A 330 37.17 -6.30 1.44
N GLN A 331 36.79 -5.31 2.24
CA GLN A 331 35.82 -4.27 1.87
C GLN A 331 36.23 -3.45 0.63
N ASP A 332 37.54 -3.29 0.39
CA ASP A 332 38.05 -2.62 -0.80
C ASP A 332 37.98 -3.53 -2.04
N LEU A 333 38.43 -4.77 -1.91
CA LEU A 333 38.57 -5.68 -3.05
C LEU A 333 37.22 -6.18 -3.61
N VAL A 334 36.16 -6.26 -2.79
CA VAL A 334 34.84 -6.69 -3.27
C VAL A 334 34.27 -5.79 -4.36
N TRP A 335 34.49 -4.46 -4.26
CA TRP A 335 34.05 -3.48 -5.25
C TRP A 335 35.12 -3.23 -6.30
N ARG A 336 36.39 -3.13 -5.90
CA ARG A 336 37.51 -2.87 -6.80
C ARG A 336 37.63 -3.93 -7.89
N SER A 337 37.39 -5.21 -7.56
CA SER A 337 37.36 -6.31 -8.54
C SER A 337 36.24 -6.16 -9.56
N ALA A 338 35.05 -5.75 -9.12
CA ALA A 338 33.90 -5.53 -10.00
C ALA A 338 34.14 -4.36 -10.96
N PHE A 339 34.63 -3.22 -10.47
CA PHE A 339 34.95 -2.07 -11.33
C PHE A 339 36.12 -2.35 -12.28
N TRP A 340 37.13 -3.11 -11.84
CA TRP A 340 38.19 -3.57 -12.72
C TRP A 340 37.63 -4.38 -13.87
N TRP A 341 36.83 -5.41 -13.57
CA TRP A 341 36.28 -6.30 -14.59
C TRP A 341 35.35 -5.54 -15.54
N TRP A 342 34.53 -4.64 -15.00
CA TRP A 342 33.64 -3.78 -15.78
C TRP A 342 34.39 -2.94 -16.82
N HIS A 343 35.53 -2.36 -16.42
CA HIS A 343 36.39 -1.64 -17.34
C HIS A 343 37.12 -2.58 -18.32
N ALA A 344 37.78 -3.62 -17.81
CA ALA A 344 38.62 -4.54 -18.59
C ALA A 344 37.84 -5.32 -19.66
N SER A 345 36.58 -5.67 -19.38
CA SER A 345 35.68 -6.32 -20.34
C SER A 345 35.12 -5.37 -21.41
N GLY A 346 35.34 -4.05 -21.26
CA GLY A 346 34.73 -3.03 -22.11
C GLY A 346 33.26 -2.75 -21.79
N MET A 347 32.74 -3.27 -20.68
CA MET A 347 31.34 -3.11 -20.26
C MET A 347 30.94 -1.64 -20.12
N HIS A 348 31.86 -0.78 -19.66
CA HIS A 348 31.66 0.68 -19.57
C HIS A 348 31.08 1.29 -20.87
N ARG A 349 31.61 0.86 -22.02
CA ARG A 349 31.19 1.36 -23.34
C ARG A 349 29.85 0.81 -23.82
N ILE A 350 29.45 -0.36 -23.32
CA ILE A 350 28.22 -1.05 -23.74
C ILE A 350 27.06 -0.64 -22.85
N ALA A 351 27.27 -0.67 -21.52
CA ALA A 351 26.24 -0.44 -20.51
C ALA A 351 25.71 0.99 -20.46
N SER A 352 26.47 1.96 -20.97
CA SER A 352 26.06 3.37 -21.07
C SER A 352 25.19 3.67 -22.29
N GLN A 353 25.03 2.71 -23.21
CA GLN A 353 24.33 2.89 -24.49
C GLN A 353 22.87 2.41 -24.43
N PRO A 354 21.95 3.06 -25.14
CA PRO A 354 20.57 2.59 -25.24
C PRO A 354 20.52 1.24 -25.99
N ASN A 355 19.57 0.39 -25.59
CA ASN A 355 19.26 -0.87 -26.28
C ASN A 355 20.42 -1.87 -26.34
N GLN A 356 21.29 -1.90 -25.33
CA GLN A 356 22.43 -2.82 -25.23
C GLN A 356 22.35 -3.79 -24.05
N PHE A 357 21.28 -3.77 -23.25
CA PHE A 357 21.22 -4.59 -22.03
C PHE A 357 21.31 -6.11 -22.31
N GLY A 358 20.72 -6.61 -23.39
CA GLY A 358 20.91 -8.01 -23.78
C GLY A 358 22.37 -8.36 -24.05
N LEU A 359 23.14 -7.44 -24.64
CA LEU A 359 24.58 -7.64 -24.88
C LEU A 359 25.36 -7.68 -23.56
N THR A 360 25.00 -6.90 -22.54
CA THR A 360 25.68 -6.93 -21.24
C THR A 360 25.46 -8.27 -20.52
N ILE A 361 24.25 -8.85 -20.62
CA ILE A 361 24.00 -10.22 -20.13
C ILE A 361 24.87 -11.22 -20.87
N ASN A 362 24.92 -11.12 -22.21
CA ASN A 362 25.72 -12.03 -23.02
C ASN A 362 27.22 -11.95 -22.69
N THR A 363 27.73 -10.75 -22.41
CA THR A 363 29.12 -10.54 -22.01
C THR A 363 29.43 -11.10 -20.62
N ILE A 364 28.49 -11.03 -19.68
CA ILE A 364 28.69 -11.54 -18.30
C ILE A 364 28.55 -13.05 -18.24
N ASN A 365 27.47 -13.62 -18.80
CA ASN A 365 27.17 -15.04 -18.63
C ASN A 365 26.42 -15.66 -19.82
N GLY A 366 26.69 -15.17 -21.03
CA GLY A 366 25.95 -15.55 -22.24
C GLY A 366 26.00 -17.04 -22.58
N GLY A 367 27.10 -17.73 -22.21
CA GLY A 367 27.23 -19.17 -22.43
C GLY A 367 26.18 -20.03 -21.70
N PHE A 368 25.54 -19.48 -20.67
CA PHE A 368 24.49 -20.16 -19.90
C PHE A 368 23.12 -19.50 -20.05
N GLU A 369 23.09 -18.18 -20.21
CA GLU A 369 21.86 -17.39 -20.11
C GLU A 369 21.29 -16.92 -21.46
N CYS A 370 22.07 -16.97 -22.54
CA CYS A 370 21.69 -16.43 -23.85
C CYS A 370 21.66 -17.51 -24.94
N GLY A 371 21.05 -17.19 -26.09
CA GLY A 371 21.00 -18.03 -27.27
C GLY A 371 19.70 -18.82 -27.43
N SER A 372 19.67 -19.75 -28.39
CA SER A 372 18.44 -20.46 -28.76
C SER A 372 17.98 -21.53 -27.77
N ASN A 373 18.90 -22.03 -26.93
CA ASN A 373 18.60 -23.05 -25.92
C ASN A 373 19.52 -22.90 -24.69
N PRO A 374 19.40 -21.80 -23.94
CA PRO A 374 20.24 -21.54 -22.78
C PRO A 374 19.96 -22.58 -21.69
N SER A 375 20.99 -22.96 -20.94
CA SER A 375 20.86 -23.85 -19.78
C SER A 375 20.27 -23.14 -18.55
N ASN A 376 20.30 -21.80 -18.53
CA ASN A 376 19.72 -20.97 -17.49
C ASN A 376 18.95 -19.76 -18.07
N PRO A 377 17.78 -19.96 -18.71
CA PRO A 377 16.97 -18.86 -19.26
C PRO A 377 16.39 -17.92 -18.17
N ASP A 378 16.25 -18.39 -16.94
CA ASP A 378 15.69 -17.58 -15.86
C ASP A 378 16.69 -16.56 -15.32
N GLY A 379 18.00 -16.84 -15.41
CA GLY A 379 19.07 -15.89 -15.06
C GLY A 379 18.91 -14.56 -15.80
N GLN A 380 18.79 -14.65 -17.12
CA GLN A 380 18.56 -13.51 -18.00
C GLN A 380 17.29 -12.72 -17.62
N ARG A 381 16.17 -13.42 -17.41
CA ARG A 381 14.88 -12.79 -17.06
C ARG A 381 14.97 -12.00 -15.76
N CYS A 382 15.66 -12.55 -14.76
CA CYS A 382 15.90 -11.87 -13.49
C CYS A 382 16.73 -10.59 -13.67
N ARG A 383 17.82 -10.65 -14.45
CA ARG A 383 18.65 -9.46 -14.75
C ARG A 383 17.84 -8.36 -15.43
N ILE A 384 17.01 -8.72 -16.41
CA ILE A 384 16.13 -7.77 -17.12
C ILE A 384 15.15 -7.10 -16.17
N GLN A 385 14.55 -7.86 -15.24
CA GLN A 385 13.64 -7.30 -14.25
C GLN A 385 14.37 -6.32 -13.31
N TYR A 386 15.55 -6.67 -12.81
CA TYR A 386 16.35 -5.76 -11.99
C TYR A 386 16.73 -4.48 -12.75
N PHE A 387 17.16 -4.59 -14.00
CA PHE A 387 17.49 -3.44 -14.82
C PHE A 387 16.30 -2.51 -15.04
N LYS A 388 15.11 -3.05 -15.32
CA LYS A 388 13.87 -2.26 -15.43
C LYS A 388 13.55 -1.51 -14.13
N ASN A 389 13.70 -2.18 -12.99
CA ASN A 389 13.46 -1.57 -11.68
C ASN A 389 14.44 -0.42 -11.40
N TYR A 390 15.73 -0.59 -11.72
CA TYR A 390 16.73 0.48 -11.58
C TYR A 390 16.54 1.61 -12.60
N CYS A 391 16.10 1.31 -13.82
CA CYS A 391 15.74 2.34 -14.80
C CYS A 391 14.56 3.20 -14.28
N GLN A 392 13.51 2.56 -13.76
CA GLN A 392 12.39 3.26 -13.12
C GLN A 392 12.87 4.11 -11.94
N LEU A 393 13.77 3.58 -11.11
CA LEU A 393 14.34 4.31 -9.98
C LEU A 393 15.04 5.61 -10.41
N PHE A 394 15.82 5.56 -11.47
CA PHE A 394 16.61 6.69 -11.94
C PHE A 394 15.86 7.59 -12.93
N GLY A 395 14.61 7.24 -13.26
CA GLY A 395 13.76 7.99 -14.18
C GLY A 395 14.27 7.94 -15.62
N ILE A 396 14.79 6.80 -16.06
CA ILE A 396 15.25 6.57 -17.44
C ILE A 396 14.44 5.45 -18.09
N ASP A 397 14.28 5.51 -19.41
CA ASP A 397 13.65 4.43 -20.19
C ASP A 397 14.64 3.25 -20.32
N PRO A 398 14.27 2.01 -19.94
CA PRO A 398 15.11 0.83 -20.16
C PRO A 398 15.42 0.57 -21.65
N GLY A 399 14.58 1.05 -22.57
CA GLY A 399 14.74 0.84 -24.01
C GLY A 399 14.35 -0.57 -24.47
N SER A 400 14.78 -0.91 -25.68
CA SER A 400 14.58 -2.20 -26.34
C SER A 400 15.79 -3.12 -26.21
N ASN A 401 15.80 -4.28 -26.89
CA ASN A 401 16.94 -5.22 -26.93
C ASN A 401 17.44 -5.64 -25.53
N LEU A 402 16.49 -5.89 -24.63
CA LEU A 402 16.79 -6.33 -23.26
C LEU A 402 17.17 -7.81 -23.20
N TYR A 403 16.77 -8.58 -24.21
CA TYR A 403 17.06 -10.01 -24.32
C TYR A 403 18.27 -10.28 -25.22
N CYS A 404 18.80 -11.48 -25.03
CA CYS A 404 19.84 -12.25 -25.68
C CYS A 404 19.34 -13.72 -25.66
#